data_AF-A0A6V7XZG5-F1
#
_entry.id   AF-A0A6V7XZG5-F1
#
_cell.length_a   1.000
_cell.length_b   1.000
_cell.length_c   1.000
_cell.angle_alpha   90.00
_cell.angle_beta   90.00
_cell.angle_gamma   90.00
#
_symmetry.space_group_name_H-M   'P 1'
#
loop_
_entity.id
_entity.type
_entity.pdbx_description
1 polymer ?
#
loop_
_entity_poly.entity_id
_entity_poly.type
_entity_poly.pdbx_seq_one_letter_code
_entity_poly.pdbx_strand_id
1 'polypeptide(L)'
;MGICLQHMEIFPLPLSRYVLKYILGCNITWYDLAFFDSSLFDSLRSIVYNENDESYQSQEFFNQLEMTFAVDLPAEEGGGTLELGWC
;
A
#
# COMPACT_ATOMS: atom_id res chain seq x y z
N MET A 1 19.78 9.16 9.30
CA MET A 1 18.79 9.33 10.40
C MET A 1 19.42 9.16 11.77
N GLY A 2 20.00 7.99 12.10
CA GLY A 2 20.56 7.73 13.44
C GLY A 2 21.57 8.77 13.94
N ILE A 3 22.49 9.23 13.08
CA ILE A 3 23.49 10.26 13.43
C ILE A 3 22.84 11.61 13.74
N CYS A 4 21.89 12.08 12.94
CA CYS A 4 21.18 13.34 13.20
C CYS A 4 20.39 13.26 14.52
N LEU A 5 19.69 12.14 14.76
CA LEU A 5 18.97 11.91 16.02
C LEU A 5 19.92 11.89 17.23
N GLN A 6 21.10 11.26 17.10
CA GLN A 6 22.09 11.19 18.16
C GLN A 6 22.67 12.56 18.52
N HIS A 7 22.88 13.42 17.54
CA HIS A 7 23.43 14.77 17.73
C HIS A 7 22.34 15.84 17.93
N MET A 8 21.06 15.45 18.01
CA MET A 8 19.91 16.36 18.11
C MET A 8 19.85 17.37 16.95
N GLU A 9 20.31 16.98 15.76
CA GLU A 9 20.27 17.78 14.55
C GLU A 9 19.02 17.47 13.72
N ILE A 10 18.57 18.46 12.94
CA ILE A 10 17.44 18.31 12.03
C ILE A 10 17.82 17.33 10.91
N PHE A 11 17.00 16.32 10.70
CA PHE A 11 17.18 15.39 9.58
C PHE A 11 16.84 16.09 8.25
N PRO A 12 17.72 16.05 7.24
CA PRO A 12 17.61 16.92 6.05
C PRO A 12 16.58 16.45 5.02
N LEU A 13 15.97 15.27 5.17
CA LEU A 13 14.96 14.77 4.24
C LEU A 13 13.58 14.76 4.89
N PRO A 14 12.52 15.24 4.20
CA PRO A 14 11.15 15.07 4.67
C PRO A 14 10.80 13.59 4.68
N LEU A 15 10.18 13.12 5.75
CA LEU A 15 9.73 11.74 5.91
C LEU A 15 8.21 11.69 5.93
N SER A 16 7.64 10.80 5.14
CA SER A 16 6.20 10.52 5.20
C SER A 16 5.86 9.71 6.46
N ARG A 17 4.64 9.89 6.98
CA ARG A 17 4.17 9.24 8.21
C ARG A 17 4.34 7.71 8.19
N TYR A 18 4.05 7.06 7.06
CA TYR A 18 4.17 5.61 6.93
C TYR A 18 5.62 5.12 7.03
N VAL A 19 6.60 5.90 6.58
CA VAL A 19 8.03 5.59 6.74
C VAL A 19 8.43 5.61 8.21
N LEU A 20 7.95 6.60 8.97
CA LEU A 20 8.16 6.64 10.43
C LEU A 20 7.47 5.48 11.14
N LYS A 21 6.24 5.13 10.75
CA LYS A 21 5.55 3.96 11.29
C LYS A 21 6.34 2.69 11.06
N TYR A 22 6.89 2.50 9.85
CA TYR A 22 7.75 1.36 9.53
C TYR A 22 9.01 1.32 10.42
N ILE A 23 9.75 2.42 10.53
CA ILE A 23 10.97 2.51 11.35
C ILE A 23 10.66 2.20 12.83
N LEU A 24 9.51 2.64 13.33
CA LEU A 24 9.07 2.43 14.71
C LEU A 24 8.40 1.06 14.94
N GLY A 25 8.32 0.19 13.93
CA GLY A 25 7.63 -1.10 14.04
C GLY A 25 6.12 -0.98 14.27
N CYS A 26 5.52 0.16 13.92
CA CYS A 26 4.08 0.39 14.02
C CYS A 26 3.35 -0.20 12.79
N ASN A 27 2.15 -0.74 13.01
CA ASN A 27 1.37 -1.33 11.93
C ASN A 27 0.96 -0.29 10.87
N ILE A 28 1.27 -0.57 9.60
CA ILE A 28 0.84 0.24 8.45
C ILE A 28 -0.59 -0.16 8.09
N THR A 29 -1.48 0.81 7.92
CA THR A 29 -2.90 0.59 7.66
C THR A 29 -3.28 1.05 6.26
N TRP A 30 -4.45 0.63 5.77
CA TRP A 30 -4.97 1.04 4.46
C TRP A 30 -5.08 2.56 4.30
N TYR A 31 -5.37 3.27 5.40
CA TYR A 31 -5.41 4.74 5.40
C TYR A 31 -4.04 5.39 5.17
N ASP A 32 -2.94 4.71 5.50
CA ASP A 32 -1.61 5.24 5.19
C ASP A 32 -1.37 5.27 3.67
N LEU A 33 -2.00 4.36 2.90
CA LEU A 33 -1.94 4.36 1.44
C LEU A 33 -2.61 5.60 0.87
N ALA A 34 -3.75 6.05 1.41
CA ALA A 34 -4.43 7.27 0.95
C ALA A 34 -3.56 8.53 1.05
N PHE A 35 -2.66 8.59 2.05
CA PHE A 35 -1.69 9.69 2.19
C PHE A 35 -0.47 9.55 1.28
N PHE A 36 -0.15 8.33 0.84
CA PHE A 36 0.96 8.07 -0.06
C PHE A 36 0.53 8.25 -1.52
N ASP A 37 -0.56 7.60 -1.90
CA ASP A 37 -1.18 7.62 -3.23
C ASP A 37 -2.71 7.52 -3.08
N SER A 38 -3.36 8.68 -3.13
CA SER A 38 -4.82 8.77 -3.03
C SER A 38 -5.52 8.13 -4.23
N SER A 39 -4.95 8.25 -5.43
CA SER A 39 -5.56 7.71 -6.65
C SER A 39 -5.59 6.18 -6.63
N LEU A 40 -4.50 5.55 -6.19
CA LEU A 40 -4.45 4.10 -6.01
C LEU A 40 -5.41 3.64 -4.90
N PHE A 41 -5.46 4.36 -3.78
CA PHE A 41 -6.39 4.07 -2.69
C PHE A 41 -7.85 4.11 -3.15
N ASP A 42 -8.26 5.16 -3.86
CA ASP A 42 -9.63 5.32 -4.36
C ASP A 42 -9.97 4.25 -5.41
N SER A 43 -9.01 3.92 -6.28
CA SER A 43 -9.18 2.85 -7.27
C SER A 43 -9.43 1.51 -6.60
N LEU A 44 -8.61 1.13 -5.62
CA LEU A 44 -8.80 -0.12 -4.87
C LEU A 44 -10.08 -0.10 -4.03
N ARG A 45 -10.45 1.05 -3.47
CA ARG A 45 -11.72 1.22 -2.76
C ARG A 45 -12.91 0.98 -3.69
N SER A 46 -12.89 1.49 -4.92
CA SER A 46 -13.98 1.30 -5.88
C SER A 46 -14.17 -0.16 -6.32
N ILE A 47 -13.11 -0.96 -6.29
CA ILE A 47 -13.16 -2.41 -6.53
C ILE A 47 -13.88 -3.13 -5.39
N VAL A 48 -13.88 -2.60 -4.17
CA VAL A 48 -14.52 -3.24 -3.01
C VAL A 48 -15.90 -2.65 -2.72
N TYR A 49 -16.08 -1.36 -2.95
CA TYR A 49 -17.26 -0.58 -2.61
C TYR A 49 -17.81 0.13 -3.83
N ASN A 50 -19.07 -0.15 -4.17
CA ASN A 50 -19.80 0.53 -5.22
C ASN A 50 -20.34 1.87 -4.69
N GLU A 51 -19.77 2.96 -5.17
CA GLU A 51 -20.16 4.31 -4.74
C GLU A 51 -21.55 4.71 -5.23
N ASN A 52 -22.03 4.15 -6.35
CA ASN A 52 -23.35 4.50 -6.91
C ASN A 52 -24.50 3.90 -6.09
N ASP A 53 -24.29 2.67 -5.60
CA ASP A 53 -25.30 1.90 -4.87
C ASP A 53 -25.06 1.90 -3.35
N GLU A 54 -24.11 2.73 -2.87
CA GLU A 54 -23.67 2.84 -1.47
C GLU A 54 -23.51 1.49 -0.74
N SER A 55 -22.94 0.50 -1.43
CA SER A 55 -22.86 -0.87 -0.94
C SER A 55 -21.59 -1.59 -1.40
N TYR A 56 -21.26 -2.71 -0.76
CA TYR A 56 -20.13 -3.55 -1.17
C TYR A 56 -20.42 -4.25 -2.49
N GLN A 57 -19.38 -4.44 -3.31
CA GLN A 57 -19.50 -5.18 -4.56
C GLN A 57 -19.94 -6.63 -4.31
N SER A 58 -20.69 -7.20 -5.25
CA SER A 58 -21.19 -8.57 -5.13
C SER A 58 -20.09 -9.61 -5.40
N GLN A 59 -20.29 -10.85 -4.95
CA GLN A 59 -19.35 -11.93 -5.24
C GLN A 59 -19.23 -12.21 -6.74
N GLU A 60 -20.32 -12.04 -7.50
CA GLU A 60 -20.32 -12.18 -8.96
C GLU A 60 -19.43 -11.14 -9.64
N PHE A 61 -19.38 -9.91 -9.13
CA PHE A 61 -18.47 -8.87 -9.63
C PHE A 61 -17.01 -9.30 -9.45
N PHE A 62 -16.64 -9.78 -8.26
CA PHE A 62 -15.27 -10.25 -8.01
C PHE A 62 -14.90 -11.46 -8.87
N ASN A 63 -15.83 -12.40 -9.07
CA ASN A 63 -15.60 -13.57 -9.92
C ASN A 63 -15.37 -13.18 -11.40
N GLN A 64 -16.00 -12.11 -11.88
CA GLN A 64 -15.83 -11.63 -13.26
C GLN A 64 -14.52 -10.87 -13.49
N LEU A 65 -13.88 -10.35 -12.43
CA LEU A 65 -12.61 -9.62 -12.57
C LEU A 65 -11.43 -10.55 -12.86
N GLU A 66 -11.57 -11.87 -12.64
CA GLU A 66 -10.53 -12.89 -12.86
C GLU A 66 -9.15 -12.48 -12.30
N MET A 67 -9.15 -11.80 -11.14
CA MET A 67 -7.93 -11.25 -10.55
C MET A 67 -7.01 -12.35 -10.01
N THR A 68 -5.73 -12.18 -10.27
CA THR A 68 -4.66 -12.98 -9.66
C THR A 68 -3.88 -12.13 -8.66
N PHE A 69 -3.45 -12.75 -7.56
CA PHE A 69 -2.61 -12.07 -6.56
C PHE A 69 -1.15 -12.27 -6.95
N ALA A 70 -0.58 -11.28 -7.63
CA ALA A 70 0.80 -11.32 -8.10
C ALA A 70 1.47 -9.96 -7.92
N VAL A 71 2.80 -9.96 -7.83
CA VAL A 71 3.61 -8.75 -7.71
C VAL A 71 4.76 -8.80 -8.71
N ASP A 72 4.98 -7.70 -9.42
CA ASP A 72 6.17 -7.51 -10.24
C ASP A 72 7.30 -6.97 -9.39
N LEU A 73 8.38 -7.74 -9.29
CA LEU A 73 9.56 -7.33 -8.55
C LEU A 73 10.43 -6.43 -9.43
N PRO A 74 10.92 -5.31 -8.88
CA PRO A 74 11.91 -4.50 -9.57
C PRO A 74 13.23 -5.27 -9.73
N ALA A 75 14.09 -4.83 -10.66
CA ALA A 75 15.33 -5.55 -10.98
C ALA A 75 16.25 -5.72 -9.77
N GLU A 76 16.21 -4.76 -8.85
CA GLU A 76 16.94 -4.75 -7.59
C GLU A 76 16.50 -5.85 -6.61
N GLU A 77 15.27 -6.35 -6.75
CA GLU A 77 14.67 -7.40 -5.92
C GLU A 77 14.62 -8.77 -6.62
N GLY A 78 15.32 -8.92 -7.75
CA GLY A 78 15.44 -10.18 -8.49
C GLY A 78 14.64 -10.23 -9.79
N GLY A 79 13.77 -9.26 -10.03
CA GLY A 79 12.99 -9.14 -11.26
C GLY A 79 11.91 -10.20 -11.47
N GLY A 80 10.95 -9.88 -12.33
CA GLY A 80 9.89 -10.81 -12.76
C GLY A 80 8.63 -10.77 -11.91
N THR A 81 7.61 -11.49 -12.37
CA THR A 81 6.29 -11.57 -11.72
C THR A 81 6.25 -12.76 -10.78
N LEU A 82 6.02 -12.49 -9.49
CA LEU A 82 5.83 -13.51 -8.46
C LEU A 82 4.34 -13.63 -8.15
N GLU A 83 3.78 -14.83 -8.33
CA GLU A 83 2.44 -15.14 -7.81
C GLU A 83 2.50 -15.33 -6.29
N LEU A 84 1.74 -14.49 -5.59
CA LEU A 84 1.55 -14.55 -4.16
C LEU A 84 0.37 -15.51 -3.95
N GLY A 85 0.66 -16.81 -3.79
CA GLY A 85 -0.38 -17.82 -3.62
C GLY A 85 -1.33 -17.51 -2.45
N TRP A 86 -2.58 -17.99 -2.54
CA TRP A 86 -3.53 -17.98 -1.43
C TRP A 86 -3.06 -19.00 -0.37
N CYS A 87 -2.62 -18.55 0.79
CA CYS A 87 -2.52 -19.41 1.99
C CYS A 87 -3.89 -19.55 2.64
#